data_AF-A0A6J8AJM2-F1
#
_entry.id   AF-A0A6J8AJM2-F1
#
_cell.length_a   1.000
_cell.length_b   1.000
_cell.length_c   1.000
_cell.angle_alpha   90.00
_cell.angle_beta   90.00
_cell.angle_gamma   90.00
#
_symmetry.space_group_name_H-M   'P 1'
#
loop_
_entity.id
_entity.type
_entity.pdbx_description
1 polymer ?
#
loop_
_entity_poly.entity_id
_entity_poly.type
_entity_poly.pdbx_seq_one_letter_code
_entity_poly.pdbx_strand_id
1 'polypeptide(L)'
;MAEGGLNIFNAVKADDISLCMDLVDSGQCVNETNEKGEIPLHISMADTISIEITNVLLNAGSDLNAQNILGQTSLHYAVAGENVDKINLLLSNKSLDRHKIDINGYNAFHALIYATNDDSNNWKTKLSILVSSGVDVNSQTNFGNTVLHIACNKFNNIDIVRTLMLLCPTIECRSQNKNGENFLHSFIVR
;
A
#
# COMPACT_ATOMS: atom_id res chain seq x y z
N MET A 1 -9.88 -14.19 25.99
CA MET A 1 -9.87 -13.07 26.96
C MET A 1 -10.36 -11.84 26.21
N ALA A 2 -11.50 -11.28 26.65
CA ALA A 2 -12.16 -10.04 26.23
C ALA A 2 -12.51 -9.83 24.73
N GLU A 3 -13.35 -10.70 24.16
CA GLU A 3 -14.16 -10.35 22.99
C GLU A 3 -15.39 -9.54 23.47
N GLY A 4 -15.30 -8.20 23.41
CA GLY A 4 -16.43 -7.31 23.72
C GLY A 4 -16.09 -5.97 24.39
N GLY A 5 -14.83 -5.72 24.74
CA GLY A 5 -14.38 -4.44 25.29
C GLY A 5 -14.17 -3.37 24.22
N LEU A 6 -14.40 -2.10 24.59
CA LEU A 6 -14.02 -0.94 23.79
C LEU A 6 -12.51 -0.98 23.54
N ASN A 7 -12.10 -0.99 22.28
CA ASN A 7 -10.69 -1.05 21.90
C ASN A 7 -10.41 -0.12 20.72
N ILE A 8 -9.13 0.15 20.49
CA ILE A 8 -8.67 1.10 19.48
C ILE A 8 -9.11 0.70 18.06
N PHE A 9 -9.25 -0.60 17.76
CA PHE A 9 -9.79 -1.04 16.47
C PHE A 9 -11.23 -0.61 16.26
N ASN A 10 -12.07 -0.68 17.29
CA ASN A 10 -13.47 -0.24 17.22
C ASN A 10 -13.55 1.27 17.02
N ALA A 11 -12.72 2.05 17.72
CA ALA A 11 -12.65 3.50 17.56
C ALA A 11 -12.21 3.91 16.15
N VAL A 12 -11.15 3.29 15.63
CA VAL A 12 -10.63 3.54 14.27
C VAL A 12 -11.65 3.16 13.20
N LYS A 13 -12.31 2.00 13.32
CA LYS A 13 -13.35 1.58 12.36
C LYS A 13 -14.57 2.49 12.36
N ALA A 14 -14.89 3.10 13.50
CA ALA A 14 -15.97 4.06 13.65
C ALA A 14 -15.58 5.49 13.22
N ASP A 15 -14.30 5.74 12.89
CA ASP A 15 -13.73 7.07 12.68
C ASP A 15 -13.98 8.02 13.86
N ASP A 16 -14.03 7.46 15.08
CA ASP A 16 -14.26 8.22 16.32
C ASP A 16 -12.91 8.73 16.87
N ILE A 17 -12.56 9.95 16.46
CA ILE A 17 -11.30 10.61 16.80
C ILE A 17 -11.15 10.78 18.31
N SER A 18 -12.21 11.24 18.99
CA SER A 18 -12.18 11.49 20.43
C SER A 18 -11.94 10.20 21.20
N LEU A 19 -12.68 9.14 20.87
CA LEU A 19 -12.49 7.85 21.51
C LEU A 19 -11.10 7.26 21.20
N CYS A 20 -10.60 7.42 19.98
CA CYS A 20 -9.26 6.96 19.61
C CYS A 20 -8.19 7.64 20.46
N MET A 21 -8.27 8.97 20.63
CA MET A 21 -7.37 9.73 21.50
C MET A 21 -7.48 9.28 22.96
N ASP A 22 -8.69 9.18 23.51
CA ASP A 22 -8.90 8.74 24.90
C ASP A 22 -8.29 7.36 25.18
N LEU A 23 -8.43 6.42 24.23
CA LEU A 23 -7.85 5.07 24.35
C LEU A 23 -6.33 5.09 24.29
N VAL A 24 -5.74 5.90 23.40
CA VAL A 24 -4.28 6.12 23.34
C VAL A 24 -3.77 6.72 24.65
N ASP A 25 -4.41 7.76 25.16
CA ASP A 25 -4.04 8.44 26.41
C ASP A 25 -4.19 7.54 27.64
N SER A 26 -5.13 6.60 27.60
CA SER A 26 -5.29 5.56 28.62
C SER A 26 -4.19 4.49 28.62
N GLY A 27 -3.28 4.54 27.64
CA GLY A 27 -2.14 3.64 27.50
C GLY A 27 -2.42 2.37 26.69
N GLN A 28 -3.50 2.32 25.91
CA GLN A 28 -3.75 1.18 25.04
C GLN A 28 -2.68 1.10 23.94
N CYS A 29 -2.19 -0.11 23.67
CA CYS A 29 -1.12 -0.32 22.71
C CYS A 29 -1.61 -0.10 21.28
N VAL A 30 -1.03 0.88 20.57
CA VAL A 30 -1.34 1.19 19.16
C VAL A 30 -0.71 0.22 18.15
N ASN A 31 0.00 -0.80 18.65
CA ASN A 31 0.67 -1.83 17.85
C ASN A 31 0.15 -3.25 18.16
N GLU A 32 -0.90 -3.38 18.97
CA GLU A 32 -1.60 -4.65 19.10
C GLU A 32 -2.20 -5.06 17.76
N THR A 33 -2.11 -6.35 17.45
CA THR A 33 -2.63 -6.90 16.19
C THR A 33 -3.99 -7.55 16.40
N ASN A 34 -4.90 -7.37 15.43
CA ASN A 34 -6.12 -8.16 15.35
C ASN A 34 -5.85 -9.58 14.81
N GLU A 35 -6.90 -10.38 14.60
CA GLU A 35 -6.81 -11.76 14.07
C GLU A 35 -6.15 -11.87 12.68
N LYS A 36 -6.13 -10.78 11.91
CA LYS A 36 -5.47 -10.70 10.60
C LYS A 36 -4.02 -10.21 10.71
N GLY A 37 -3.49 -10.06 11.92
CA GLY A 37 -2.17 -9.48 12.14
C GLY A 37 -2.10 -7.98 11.87
N GLU A 38 -3.24 -7.32 11.63
CA GLU A 38 -3.27 -5.89 11.32
C GLU A 38 -3.16 -5.10 12.63
N ILE A 39 -2.23 -4.15 12.70
CA ILE A 39 -2.29 -3.07 13.70
C ILE A 39 -3.33 -1.99 13.29
N PRO A 40 -3.80 -1.13 14.21
CA PRO A 40 -4.77 -0.07 13.92
C PRO A 40 -4.40 0.84 12.74
N LEU A 41 -3.10 1.10 12.54
CA LEU A 41 -2.61 1.91 11.43
C LEU A 41 -2.97 1.31 10.06
N HIS A 42 -3.02 -0.02 9.89
CA HIS A 42 -3.48 -0.63 8.64
C HIS A 42 -4.94 -0.27 8.35
N ILE A 43 -5.80 -0.40 9.36
CA ILE A 43 -7.23 -0.14 9.23
C ILE A 43 -7.47 1.32 8.89
N SER A 44 -6.73 2.23 9.54
CA SER A 44 -6.85 3.68 9.33
C SER A 44 -6.61 4.11 7.88
N MET A 45 -6.03 3.26 7.02
CA MET A 45 -5.80 3.57 5.60
C MET A 45 -7.06 3.49 4.74
N ALA A 46 -8.15 2.89 5.22
CA ALA A 46 -9.40 2.82 4.47
C ALA A 46 -9.95 4.22 4.13
N ASP A 47 -10.55 4.39 2.95
CA ASP A 47 -11.04 5.69 2.47
C ASP A 47 -12.16 6.28 3.33
N THR A 48 -12.88 5.44 4.07
CA THR A 48 -13.96 5.86 4.98
C THR A 48 -13.47 6.43 6.31
N ILE A 49 -12.18 6.31 6.61
CA ILE A 49 -11.58 6.77 7.87
C ILE A 49 -10.84 8.07 7.61
N SER A 50 -10.96 9.04 8.50
CA SER A 50 -10.29 10.33 8.37
C SER A 50 -8.77 10.20 8.44
N ILE A 51 -8.07 11.16 7.82
CA ILE A 51 -6.62 11.30 7.98
C ILE A 51 -6.24 11.65 9.42
N GLU A 52 -7.16 12.25 10.18
CA GLU A 52 -6.91 12.64 11.57
C GLU A 52 -6.70 11.42 12.48
N ILE A 53 -7.48 10.35 12.31
CA ILE A 53 -7.23 9.07 12.97
C ILE A 53 -5.82 8.55 12.64
N THR A 54 -5.38 8.68 11.38
CA THR A 54 -4.02 8.28 11.00
C THR A 54 -2.97 9.09 11.75
N ASN A 55 -3.15 10.42 11.84
CA ASN A 55 -2.24 11.30 12.59
C ASN A 55 -2.17 10.92 14.07
N VAL A 56 -3.31 10.66 14.72
CA VAL A 56 -3.36 10.21 16.12
C VAL A 56 -2.51 8.96 16.32
N LEU A 57 -2.71 7.94 15.49
CA LEU A 57 -1.98 6.67 15.59
C LEU A 57 -0.47 6.85 15.34
N LEU A 58 -0.08 7.64 14.33
CA LEU A 58 1.33 7.91 14.05
C LEU A 58 2.00 8.68 15.19
N ASN A 59 1.34 9.70 15.74
CA ASN A 59 1.84 10.47 16.88
C ASN A 59 1.97 9.61 18.15
N ALA A 60 1.12 8.58 18.28
CA ALA A 60 1.18 7.60 19.35
C ALA A 60 2.27 6.53 19.18
N GLY A 61 3.07 6.58 18.10
CA GLY A 61 4.17 5.65 17.87
C GLY A 61 3.75 4.34 17.20
N SER A 62 2.73 4.37 16.34
CA SER A 62 2.43 3.21 15.49
C SER A 62 3.63 2.78 14.64
N ASP A 63 3.85 1.47 14.55
CA ASP A 63 4.89 0.90 13.71
C ASP A 63 4.49 0.96 12.23
N LEU A 64 5.07 1.94 11.52
CA LEU A 64 4.91 2.17 10.09
C LEU A 64 5.26 0.95 9.22
N ASN A 65 6.12 0.06 9.74
CA ASN A 65 6.66 -1.09 9.00
C ASN A 65 6.06 -2.42 9.43
N ALA A 66 5.07 -2.40 10.33
CA ALA A 66 4.34 -3.59 10.73
C ALA A 66 3.75 -4.28 9.50
N GLN A 67 3.84 -5.62 9.47
CA GLN A 67 3.30 -6.44 8.40
C GLN A 67 2.20 -7.32 8.96
N ASN A 68 1.03 -7.33 8.31
CA ASN A 68 -0.06 -8.23 8.65
C ASN A 68 0.26 -9.70 8.27
N ILE A 69 -0.67 -10.63 8.46
CA ILE A 69 -0.43 -12.06 8.11
C ILE A 69 -0.13 -12.31 6.61
N LEU A 70 -0.50 -11.36 5.75
CA LEU A 70 -0.21 -11.39 4.31
C LEU A 70 1.08 -10.62 3.97
N GLY A 71 1.85 -10.18 4.96
CA GLY A 71 3.07 -9.41 4.75
C GLY A 71 2.81 -7.95 4.32
N GLN A 72 1.57 -7.49 4.30
CA GLN A 72 1.23 -6.15 3.82
C GLN A 72 1.43 -5.13 4.93
N THR A 73 2.01 -3.98 4.57
CA THR A 73 2.18 -2.80 5.45
C THR A 73 1.09 -1.77 5.22
N SER A 74 0.99 -0.75 6.07
CA SER A 74 0.09 0.39 5.84
C SER A 74 0.32 1.10 4.50
N LEU A 75 1.56 1.12 3.97
CA LEU A 75 1.81 1.69 2.63
C LEU A 75 1.12 0.87 1.53
N HIS A 76 1.06 -0.47 1.65
CA HIS A 76 0.33 -1.32 0.69
C HIS A 76 -1.17 -1.01 0.70
N TYR A 77 -1.74 -0.78 1.89
CA TYR A 77 -3.15 -0.41 2.04
C TYR A 77 -3.42 1.00 1.48
N ALA A 78 -2.57 1.96 1.80
CA ALA A 78 -2.73 3.35 1.39
C ALA A 78 -2.76 3.52 -0.14
N VAL A 79 -1.86 2.85 -0.87
CA VAL A 79 -1.80 2.96 -2.34
C VAL A 79 -2.94 2.21 -3.05
N ALA A 80 -3.53 1.22 -2.37
CA ALA A 80 -4.70 0.51 -2.86
C ALA A 80 -6.00 1.29 -2.65
N GLY A 81 -6.05 2.20 -1.68
CA GLY A 81 -7.13 3.17 -1.50
C GLY A 81 -6.96 4.42 -2.36
N GLU A 82 -7.92 5.35 -2.29
CA GLU A 82 -7.96 6.55 -3.12
C GLU A 82 -7.37 7.80 -2.45
N ASN A 83 -7.21 7.79 -1.12
CA ASN A 83 -6.71 8.94 -0.39
C ASN A 83 -5.19 9.18 -0.54
N VAL A 84 -4.83 10.11 -1.42
CA VAL A 84 -3.44 10.51 -1.69
C VAL A 84 -2.74 11.13 -0.47
N ASP A 85 -3.46 11.85 0.38
CA ASP A 85 -2.87 12.53 1.53
C ASP A 85 -2.34 11.53 2.57
N LYS A 86 -3.01 10.38 2.74
CA LYS A 86 -2.50 9.28 3.58
C LYS A 86 -1.21 8.68 3.05
N ILE A 87 -1.08 8.54 1.72
CA ILE A 87 0.15 8.06 1.09
C ILE A 87 1.29 9.05 1.35
N ASN A 88 1.05 10.35 1.16
CA ASN A 88 2.02 11.40 1.45
C ASN A 88 2.42 11.43 2.92
N LEU A 89 1.44 11.32 3.82
CA LEU A 89 1.66 11.28 5.27
C LEU A 89 2.59 10.13 5.64
N LEU A 90 2.33 8.91 5.17
CA LEU A 90 3.23 7.77 5.42
C LEU A 90 4.63 8.02 4.83
N LEU A 91 4.73 8.42 3.56
CA LEU A 91 6.02 8.57 2.86
C LEU A 91 6.89 9.73 3.39
N SER A 92 6.27 10.70 4.06
CA SER A 92 6.96 11.80 4.75
C SER A 92 7.72 11.33 6.00
N ASN A 93 7.36 10.16 6.55
CA ASN A 93 8.04 9.59 7.72
C ASN A 93 9.35 8.90 7.32
N LYS A 94 10.46 9.40 7.88
CA LYS A 94 11.82 8.90 7.56
C LYS A 94 12.06 7.45 8.01
N SER A 95 11.32 6.96 9.00
CA SER A 95 11.42 5.60 9.52
C SER A 95 10.67 4.57 8.66
N LEU A 96 9.88 4.99 7.68
CA LEU A 96 9.18 4.07 6.78
C LEU A 96 10.16 3.39 5.83
N ASP A 97 10.20 2.06 5.90
CA ASP A 97 10.83 1.19 4.92
C ASP A 97 9.89 1.01 3.71
N ARG A 98 10.20 1.77 2.67
CA ARG A 98 9.42 1.80 1.42
C ARG A 98 9.69 0.62 0.48
N HIS A 99 10.60 -0.28 0.84
CA HIS A 99 10.97 -1.46 0.03
C HIS A 99 10.39 -2.77 0.59
N LYS A 100 9.54 -2.69 1.61
CA LYS A 100 8.81 -3.85 2.13
C LYS A 100 7.98 -4.51 1.04
N ILE A 101 7.98 -5.84 1.08
CA ILE A 101 7.21 -6.70 0.20
C ILE A 101 6.25 -7.58 1.00
N ASP A 102 5.10 -7.89 0.39
CA ASP A 102 4.13 -8.84 0.93
C ASP A 102 4.55 -10.30 0.74
N ILE A 103 3.72 -11.26 1.17
CA ILE A 103 4.01 -12.70 1.05
C ILE A 103 4.16 -13.19 -0.40
N ASN A 104 3.67 -12.43 -1.39
CA ASN A 104 3.80 -12.71 -2.82
C ASN A 104 4.98 -11.97 -3.46
N GLY A 105 5.73 -11.19 -2.67
CA GLY A 105 6.80 -10.33 -3.16
C GLY A 105 6.32 -9.02 -3.77
N TYR A 106 5.07 -8.61 -3.51
CA TYR A 106 4.54 -7.35 -4.04
C TYR A 106 5.04 -6.21 -3.16
N ASN A 107 5.61 -5.17 -3.76
CA ASN A 107 5.84 -3.89 -3.11
C ASN A 107 4.69 -2.91 -3.40
N ALA A 108 4.83 -1.65 -2.97
CA ALA A 108 3.81 -0.62 -3.16
C ALA A 108 3.44 -0.34 -4.64
N PHE A 109 4.38 -0.46 -5.60
CA PHE A 109 4.03 -0.31 -7.02
C PHE A 109 3.15 -1.45 -7.52
N HIS A 110 3.47 -2.69 -7.14
CA HIS A 110 2.66 -3.84 -7.50
C HIS A 110 1.26 -3.71 -6.90
N ALA A 111 1.15 -3.31 -5.63
CA ALA A 111 -0.13 -3.09 -4.97
C ALA A 111 -0.96 -1.99 -5.65
N LEU A 112 -0.35 -0.84 -5.98
CA LEU A 112 -1.01 0.26 -6.69
C LEU A 112 -1.58 -0.19 -8.04
N ILE A 113 -0.73 -0.81 -8.87
CA ILE A 113 -1.16 -1.25 -10.20
C ILE A 113 -2.20 -2.37 -10.07
N TYR A 114 -2.03 -3.30 -9.11
CA TYR A 114 -3.01 -4.35 -8.86
C TYR A 114 -4.37 -3.82 -8.39
N ALA A 115 -4.43 -2.71 -7.66
CA ALA A 115 -5.69 -2.07 -7.26
C ALA A 115 -6.34 -1.23 -8.37
N THR A 116 -5.56 -0.82 -9.38
CA THR A 116 -6.05 0.02 -10.48
C THR A 116 -7.03 -0.77 -11.35
N ASN A 117 -8.31 -0.37 -11.30
CA ASN A 117 -9.42 -1.05 -11.99
C ASN A 117 -10.32 -0.09 -12.80
N ASP A 118 -10.09 1.23 -12.75
CA ASP A 118 -10.92 2.22 -13.45
C ASP A 118 -10.09 3.26 -14.23
N ASP A 119 -10.79 4.13 -14.97
CA ASP A 119 -10.21 5.26 -15.71
C ASP A 119 -9.96 6.50 -14.83
N SER A 120 -10.03 6.39 -13.50
CA SER A 120 -9.68 7.51 -12.64
C SER A 120 -8.20 7.84 -12.84
N ASN A 121 -7.87 9.11 -13.03
CA ASN A 121 -6.48 9.52 -13.17
C ASN A 121 -5.75 9.54 -11.81
N ASN A 122 -6.39 9.14 -10.71
CA ASN A 122 -5.81 9.24 -9.36
C ASN A 122 -4.60 8.30 -9.20
N TRP A 123 -4.62 7.12 -9.82
CA TRP A 123 -3.47 6.21 -9.78
C TRP A 123 -2.21 6.82 -10.41
N LYS A 124 -2.33 7.75 -11.38
CA LYS A 124 -1.17 8.45 -11.98
C LYS A 124 -0.51 9.40 -10.98
N THR A 125 -1.32 10.07 -10.15
CA THR A 125 -0.84 10.88 -9.03
C THR A 125 -0.14 10.00 -7.99
N LYS A 126 -0.80 8.91 -7.57
CA LYS A 126 -0.20 7.92 -6.65
C LYS A 126 1.12 7.35 -7.20
N LEU A 127 1.16 7.04 -8.50
CA LEU A 127 2.36 6.55 -9.17
C LEU A 127 3.50 7.57 -9.12
N SER A 128 3.21 8.83 -9.45
CA SER A 128 4.19 9.93 -9.42
C SER A 128 4.78 10.14 -8.02
N ILE A 129 3.95 9.99 -6.98
CA ILE A 129 4.38 10.07 -5.57
C ILE A 129 5.32 8.92 -5.23
N LEU A 130 5.00 7.67 -5.60
CA LEU A 130 5.86 6.51 -5.34
C LEU A 130 7.21 6.61 -6.08
N VAL A 131 7.20 7.09 -7.31
CA VAL A 131 8.43 7.36 -8.10
C VAL A 131 9.30 8.40 -7.40
N SER A 132 8.71 9.55 -7.04
CA SER A 132 9.43 10.64 -6.36
C SER A 132 9.94 10.22 -4.98
N SER A 133 9.29 9.22 -4.40
CA SER A 133 9.68 8.58 -3.14
C SER A 133 10.78 7.53 -3.31
N GLY A 134 11.18 7.15 -4.52
CA GLY A 134 12.25 6.16 -4.69
C GLY A 134 11.89 4.76 -4.21
N VAL A 135 10.60 4.40 -4.24
CA VAL A 135 10.22 2.98 -4.20
C VAL A 135 10.88 2.29 -5.40
N ASP A 136 11.29 1.05 -5.25
CA ASP A 136 11.91 0.31 -6.36
C ASP A 136 10.86 -0.18 -7.36
N VAL A 137 10.82 0.44 -8.54
CA VAL A 137 9.90 0.07 -9.62
C VAL A 137 10.26 -1.26 -10.29
N ASN A 138 11.52 -1.69 -10.17
CA ASN A 138 12.04 -2.88 -10.82
C ASN A 138 12.02 -4.14 -9.94
N SER A 139 11.52 -4.03 -8.70
CA SER A 139 11.36 -5.19 -7.83
C SER A 139 10.57 -6.30 -8.53
N GLN A 140 10.96 -7.54 -8.27
CA GLN A 140 10.28 -8.71 -8.78
C GLN A 140 9.50 -9.41 -7.67
N THR A 141 8.28 -9.83 -8.00
CA THR A 141 7.47 -10.70 -7.13
C THR A 141 8.11 -12.08 -6.98
N ASN A 142 7.53 -12.93 -6.14
CA ASN A 142 7.99 -14.32 -5.97
C ASN A 142 7.90 -15.16 -7.26
N PHE A 143 7.17 -14.69 -8.27
CA PHE A 143 7.08 -15.30 -9.61
C PHE A 143 8.04 -14.66 -10.63
N GLY A 144 8.87 -13.70 -10.22
CA GLY A 144 9.75 -12.93 -11.11
C GLY A 144 9.02 -11.82 -11.87
N ASN A 145 7.72 -11.61 -11.64
CA ASN A 145 6.96 -10.58 -12.34
C ASN A 145 7.36 -9.19 -11.81
N THR A 146 7.71 -8.28 -12.72
CA THR A 146 7.82 -6.84 -12.44
C THR A 146 6.45 -6.15 -12.51
N VAL A 147 6.37 -4.88 -12.13
CA VAL A 147 5.14 -4.10 -12.24
C VAL A 147 4.58 -4.04 -13.69
N LEU A 148 5.45 -4.08 -14.71
CA LEU A 148 5.02 -4.12 -16.11
C LEU A 148 4.26 -5.42 -16.45
N HIS A 149 4.70 -6.56 -15.92
CA HIS A 149 3.99 -7.84 -16.11
C HIS A 149 2.59 -7.77 -15.49
N ILE A 150 2.46 -7.18 -14.30
CA ILE A 150 1.16 -7.00 -13.64
C ILE A 150 0.27 -6.05 -14.45
N ALA A 151 0.84 -4.95 -14.97
CA ALA A 151 0.12 -3.98 -15.80
C ALA A 151 -0.48 -4.60 -17.05
N CYS A 152 0.20 -5.55 -17.71
CA CYS A 152 -0.31 -6.23 -18.91
C CYS A 152 -1.61 -7.00 -18.68
N ASN A 153 -1.83 -7.50 -17.46
CA ASN A 153 -3.04 -8.25 -17.10
C ASN A 153 -4.25 -7.35 -16.79
N LYS A 154 -4.08 -6.02 -16.79
CA LYS A 154 -5.16 -5.05 -16.51
C LYS A 154 -6.02 -4.76 -17.74
N PHE A 155 -7.24 -4.26 -17.49
CA PHE A 155 -8.19 -3.93 -18.56
C PHE A 155 -7.69 -2.77 -19.43
N ASN A 156 -7.17 -1.70 -18.81
CA ASN A 156 -6.56 -0.55 -19.50
C ASN A 156 -5.02 -0.66 -19.55
N ASN A 157 -4.51 -1.84 -19.91
CA ASN A 157 -3.09 -2.16 -19.84
C ASN A 157 -2.19 -1.20 -20.63
N ILE A 158 -2.65 -0.69 -21.79
CA ILE A 158 -1.84 0.17 -22.65
C ILE A 158 -1.54 1.51 -21.99
N ASP A 159 -2.53 2.17 -21.39
CA ASP A 159 -2.33 3.47 -20.71
C ASP A 159 -1.44 3.31 -19.48
N ILE A 160 -1.63 2.22 -18.72
CA ILE A 160 -0.82 1.89 -17.55
C ILE A 160 0.65 1.67 -17.95
N VAL A 161 0.90 0.80 -18.92
CA VAL A 161 2.25 0.51 -19.41
C VAL A 161 2.92 1.78 -19.96
N ARG A 162 2.22 2.56 -20.79
CA ARG A 162 2.75 3.82 -21.32
C ARG A 162 3.11 4.82 -20.23
N THR A 163 2.23 4.99 -19.25
CA THR A 163 2.48 5.91 -18.14
C THR A 163 3.63 5.45 -17.26
N LEU A 164 3.72 4.14 -16.96
CA LEU A 164 4.87 3.57 -16.24
C LEU A 164 6.19 3.85 -16.97
N MET A 165 6.24 3.60 -18.27
CA MET A 165 7.43 3.88 -19.10
C MET A 165 7.76 5.38 -19.17
N LEU A 166 6.74 6.24 -19.19
CA LEU A 166 6.92 7.69 -19.24
C LEU A 166 7.42 8.26 -17.91
N LEU A 167 6.81 7.86 -16.79
CA LEU A 167 7.11 8.40 -15.46
C LEU A 167 8.28 7.70 -14.77
N CYS A 168 8.67 6.51 -15.22
CA CYS A 168 9.76 5.73 -14.65
C CYS A 168 10.84 5.45 -15.72
N PRO A 169 11.74 6.40 -16.03
CA PRO A 169 12.78 6.19 -17.06
C PRO A 169 13.75 5.04 -16.74
N THR A 170 13.85 4.64 -15.47
CA THR A 170 14.68 3.54 -14.98
C THR A 170 14.00 2.17 -15.10
N ILE A 171 12.76 2.11 -15.60
CA ILE A 171 11.99 0.87 -15.64
C ILE A 171 12.58 -0.13 -16.64
N GLU A 172 12.84 -1.35 -16.16
CA GLU A 172 13.46 -2.38 -16.97
C GLU A 172 12.42 -3.13 -17.82
N CYS A 173 12.42 -2.84 -19.12
CA CYS A 173 11.48 -3.42 -20.07
C CYS A 173 11.84 -4.85 -20.53
N ARG A 174 13.04 -5.32 -20.19
CA ARG A 174 13.56 -6.63 -20.65
C ARG A 174 13.66 -7.68 -19.55
N SER A 175 13.35 -7.32 -18.31
CA SER A 175 13.40 -8.26 -17.19
C SER A 175 12.43 -9.41 -17.44
N GLN A 176 12.90 -10.63 -17.18
CA GLN A 176 12.13 -11.85 -17.37
C GLN A 176 11.59 -12.34 -16.03
N ASN A 177 10.37 -12.87 -16.05
CA ASN A 177 9.80 -13.62 -14.94
C ASN A 177 10.44 -15.02 -14.84
N LYS A 178 10.00 -15.84 -13.88
CA LYS A 178 10.52 -17.20 -13.69
C LYS A 178 10.24 -18.16 -14.86
N ASN A 179 9.33 -17.81 -15.76
CA ASN A 179 9.06 -18.57 -16.99
C ASN A 179 9.95 -18.12 -18.16
N GLY A 180 10.82 -17.12 -17.98
CA GLY A 180 11.61 -16.53 -19.06
C GLY A 180 10.83 -15.53 -19.93
N GLU A 181 9.62 -15.17 -19.53
CA GLU A 181 8.76 -14.23 -20.25
C GLU A 181 9.07 -12.81 -19.79
N ASN A 182 9.18 -11.87 -20.73
CA ASN A 182 9.12 -10.44 -20.41
C ASN A 182 7.67 -9.94 -20.54
N PHE A 183 7.40 -8.70 -20.13
CA PHE A 183 6.04 -8.14 -20.12
C PHE A 183 5.37 -8.12 -21.51
N LEU A 184 6.12 -8.02 -22.61
CA LEU A 184 5.55 -8.07 -23.97
C LEU A 184 4.97 -9.44 -24.32
N HIS A 185 5.52 -10.53 -23.78
CA HIS A 185 4.93 -11.86 -23.95
C HIS A 185 3.53 -11.90 -23.33
N SER A 186 3.35 -11.29 -22.14
CA SER A 186 2.04 -11.15 -21.50
C SER A 186 1.10 -10.17 -22.21
N PHE A 187 1.63 -9.27 -23.05
CA PHE A 187 0.85 -8.29 -23.81
C PHE A 187 0.20 -8.88 -25.08
N ILE A 188 0.81 -9.92 -25.68
CA ILE A 188 0.41 -10.48 -26.99
C ILE A 188 -0.64 -11.61 -26.86
N VAL A 189 -0.86 -12.18 -25.66
CA VAL A 189 -1.75 -13.35 -25.45
C VAL A 189 -3.24 -12.95 -25.30
N ARG A 190 -3.66 -11.81 -25.85
CA ARG A 190 -5.06 -11.34 -25.88
C ARG A 190 -5.43 -10.86 -27.27
#